data_AF-A0A3G4VLH7-F1
#
_entry.id   AF-A0A3G4VLH7-F1
#
_cell.length_a   1.000
_cell.length_b   1.000
_cell.length_c   1.000
_cell.angle_alpha   90.00
_cell.angle_beta   90.00
_cell.angle_gamma   90.00
#
_symmetry.space_group_name_H-M   'P 1'
#
loop_
_entity.id
_entity.type
_entity.pdbx_description
1 polymer ?
#
loop_
_entity_poly.entity_id
_entity_poly.type
_entity_poly.pdbx_seq_one_letter_code
_entity_poly.pdbx_strand_id
1 'polypeptide(L)' 'MSRYELNEREAFVAMSRFVWQFANRAGDDLLTLLGDINIEADGGTTDAAAWEDWMRCVRSVVDGAEDPAGGSAG' A
#
# COMPACT_ATOMS: atom_id res chain seq x y z
N MET A 1 -6.49 17.18 2.37
CA MET A 1 -6.04 15.78 2.55
C MET A 1 -7.19 15.03 3.19
N SER A 2 -7.77 14.05 2.48
CA SER A 2 -8.75 13.15 3.10
C SER A 2 -8.01 12.26 4.10
N ARG A 3 -8.51 12.21 5.34
CA ARG A 3 -7.96 11.38 6.40
C ARG A 3 -8.80 10.10 6.45
N TYR A 4 -8.20 8.97 6.11
CA TYR A 4 -8.82 7.66 6.31
C TYR A 4 -8.50 7.18 7.73
N GLU A 5 -9.50 6.68 8.42
CA GLU A 5 -9.34 5.94 9.67
C GLU A 5 -9.51 4.46 9.35
N LEU A 6 -8.48 3.66 9.66
CA LEU A 6 -8.46 2.23 9.41
C LEU A 6 -8.56 1.52 10.75
N ASN A 7 -9.47 0.55 10.88
CA ASN A 7 -9.36 -0.42 11.95
C ASN A 7 -8.22 -1.41 11.69
N GLU A 8 -7.88 -2.24 12.68
CA GLU A 8 -6.74 -3.16 12.62
C GLU A 8 -6.84 -4.12 11.43
N ARG A 9 -8.05 -4.61 11.13
CA ARG A 9 -8.29 -5.52 10.00
C ARG A 9 -8.10 -4.79 8.67
N GLU A 10 -8.66 -3.60 8.53
CA GLU A 10 -8.55 -2.82 7.29
C GLU A 10 -7.10 -2.43 6.99
N ALA A 11 -6.35 -2.00 8.01
CA ALA A 11 -4.94 -1.69 7.88
C ALA A 11 -4.13 -2.91 7.41
N PHE A 12 -4.40 -4.08 7.98
CA PHE A 12 -3.71 -5.32 7.61
C PHE A 12 -4.03 -5.77 6.18
N VAL A 13 -5.29 -5.65 5.75
CA VAL A 13 -5.70 -5.97 4.38
C VAL A 13 -5.07 -5.01 3.38
N ALA A 14 -5.09 -3.70 3.66
CA ALA A 14 -4.47 -2.69 2.80
C ALA A 14 -2.96 -2.95 2.63
N MET A 15 -2.27 -3.27 3.72
CA MET A 15 -0.84 -3.62 3.68
C MET A 15 -0.57 -4.89 2.88
N SER A 16 -1.39 -5.92 3.07
CA SER A 16 -1.22 -7.19 2.35
C SER A 16 -1.40 -7.01 0.83
N ARG A 17 -2.39 -6.21 0.40
CA ARG A 17 -2.60 -5.85 -1.01
C ARG A 17 -1.44 -5.07 -1.60
N PHE A 18 -0.92 -4.10 -0.84
CA PHE A 18 0.20 -3.28 -1.26
C PHE A 18 1.47 -4.12 -1.47
N VAL A 19 1.82 -5.00 -0.51
CA VAL A 19 2.97 -5.90 -0.62
C VAL A 19 2.81 -6.87 -1.79
N TRP A 20 1.61 -7.42 -2.00
CA TRP A 20 1.33 -8.32 -3.13
C TRP A 20 1.50 -7.61 -4.48
N GLN A 21 1.01 -6.37 -4.60
CA GLN A 21 1.19 -5.57 -5.79
C GLN A 21 2.67 -5.31 -6.08
N PHE A 22 3.46 -4.99 -5.06
CA PHE A 22 4.91 -4.82 -5.21
C PHE A 22 5.57 -6.12 -5.67
N ALA A 23 5.28 -7.25 -5.01
CA ALA A 23 5.84 -8.55 -5.36
C ALA A 23 5.54 -8.94 -6.82
N ASN A 24 4.33 -8.66 -7.31
CA ASN A 24 3.96 -8.91 -8.71
C ASN A 24 4.73 -8.05 -9.71
N ARG A 25 5.18 -6.85 -9.32
CA ARG A 25 5.91 -5.91 -10.19
C ARG A 25 7.42 -6.12 -10.15
N ALA A 26 7.98 -6.29 -8.95
CA ALA A 26 9.42 -6.22 -8.69
C ALA A 26 10.01 -7.55 -8.22
N GLY A 27 9.20 -8.57 -7.98
CA GLY A 27 9.63 -9.86 -7.43
C GLY A 27 9.99 -9.76 -5.95
N ASP A 28 11.00 -10.52 -5.52
CA ASP A 28 11.35 -10.70 -4.11
C ASP A 28 12.30 -9.61 -3.54
N ASP A 29 12.36 -8.43 -4.14
CA ASP A 29 13.25 -7.36 -3.69
C ASP A 29 12.65 -6.53 -2.54
N LEU A 30 12.63 -7.13 -1.36
CA LEU A 30 12.15 -6.49 -0.13
C LEU A 30 13.01 -5.29 0.31
N LEU A 31 14.30 -5.27 -0.02
CA LEU A 31 15.18 -4.16 0.38
C LEU A 31 14.86 -2.89 -0.40
N THR A 32 14.56 -3.01 -1.70
CA THR A 32 14.07 -1.88 -2.50
C THR A 32 12.74 -1.37 -1.95
N LEU A 33 11.79 -2.26 -1.67
CA LEU A 33 10.50 -1.85 -1.06
C LEU A 33 10.69 -1.07 0.24
N LEU A 34 11.57 -1.54 1.13
CA LEU A 34 11.85 -0.86 2.39
C LEU A 34 12.46 0.53 2.21
N GLY A 35 13.24 0.73 1.14
CA GLY A 35 13.76 2.05 0.77
C GLY A 35 12.65 2.99 0.29
N ASP A 36 11.75 2.49 -0.55
CA ASP A 36 10.69 3.30 -1.18
C ASP A 36 9.61 3.78 -0.19
N ILE A 37 9.29 2.96 0.82
CA ILE A 37 8.21 3.25 1.79
C ILE A 37 8.66 4.04 3.03
N ASN A 38 9.92 4.46 3.07
CA ASN A 38 10.43 5.23 4.19
C ASN A 38 9.74 6.61 4.27
N ILE A 39 9.48 7.07 5.50
CA ILE A 39 9.00 8.44 5.75
C ILE A 39 10.21 9.32 6.05
N GLU A 40 10.31 10.41 5.31
CA GLU A 40 11.39 11.38 5.47
C GLU A 40 11.14 12.33 6.64
N ALA A 41 12.17 13.10 7.00
CA ALA A 41 12.11 14.01 8.15
C ALA A 41 11.07 15.13 8.00
N ASP A 42 10.65 15.43 6.77
CA ASP A 42 9.60 16.39 6.45
C ASP A 42 8.18 15.79 6.48
N GLY A 43 8.05 14.48 6.74
CA GLY A 43 6.79 13.75 6.73
C GLY A 43 6.32 13.28 5.35
N GLY A 44 7.10 13.55 4.29
CA GLY A 44 6.90 12.98 2.96
C GLY A 44 7.36 11.52 2.89
N THR A 45 7.01 10.85 1.80
CA THR A 45 7.52 9.51 1.50
C THR A 45 8.73 9.60 0.59
N THR A 46 9.66 8.66 0.74
CA THR A 46 10.85 8.57 -0.12
C THR A 46 10.48 8.33 -1.59
N ASP A 47 9.46 7.50 -1.86
CA ASP A 47 8.84 7.39 -3.18
C ASP A 47 7.36 7.81 -3.15
N ALA A 48 7.03 8.84 -3.94
CA ALA A 48 5.65 9.29 -4.10
C ALA A 48 4.77 8.27 -4.84
N ALA A 49 5.33 7.47 -5.74
CA ALA A 49 4.59 6.42 -6.45
C ALA A 49 4.18 5.30 -5.49
N ALA A 50 5.11 4.84 -4.64
CA ALA A 50 4.80 3.89 -3.56
C ALA A 50 3.69 4.40 -2.63
N TRP A 51 3.68 5.70 -2.30
CA TRP A 51 2.61 6.31 -1.51
C TRP A 51 1.25 6.30 -2.23
N GLU A 52 1.22 6.63 -3.52
CA GLU A 52 -0.01 6.58 -4.30
C GLU A 52 -0.57 5.16 -4.38
N ASP A 53 0.29 4.16 -4.58
CA ASP A 53 -0.06 2.74 -4.62
C ASP A 53 -0.65 2.27 -3.27
N TRP A 54 -0.02 2.66 -2.15
CA TRP A 54 -0.56 2.49 -0.81
C TRP A 54 -1.96 3.12 -0.66
N MET A 55 -2.12 4.37 -1.09
CA MET A 55 -3.39 5.09 -0.99
C MET A 55 -4.49 4.48 -1.88
N ARG A 56 -4.15 3.77 -2.97
CA ARG A 56 -5.13 2.98 -3.73
C ARG A 56 -5.56 1.73 -2.96
N CYS A 57 -4.66 1.08 -2.25
CA CYS A 57 -4.98 -0.06 -1.38
C CYS A 57 -5.87 0.34 -0.20
N VAL A 58 -5.60 1.48 0.43
CA VAL A 58 -6.47 2.03 1.49
C VAL A 58 -7.88 2.28 0.96
N ARG A 59 -8.00 2.92 -0.21
CA ARG A 59 -9.29 3.20 -0.86
C ARG A 59 -10.05 1.94 -1.24
N SER A 60 -9.38 0.89 -1.73
CA SER A 60 -10.03 -0.37 -2.07
C SER A 60 -10.58 -1.12 -0.86
N VAL A 61 -10.03 -0.87 0.34
CA VAL A 61 -10.50 -1.48 1.58
C VAL A 61 -11.63 -0.65 2.21
N VAL A 62 -11.45 0.67 2.31
CA VAL A 62 -12.40 1.55 3.00
C VAL A 62 -13.62 1.88 2.14
N ASP A 63 -13.39 2.23 0.87
CA ASP A 63 -14.45 2.66 -0.05
C ASP A 63 -15.03 1.48 -0.85
N GLY A 64 -14.47 0.28 -0.69
CA GLY A 64 -14.88 -0.92 -1.42
C GLY A 64 -14.54 -0.88 -2.92
N ALA A 65 -13.58 -0.03 -3.33
CA ALA A 65 -13.09 0.00 -4.71
C ALA A 65 -12.41 -1.32 -5.11
N GLU A 66 -12.27 -1.58 -6.41
CA GLU A 66 -11.63 -2.79 -6.92
C GLU A 66 -10.22 -2.97 -6.36
N ASP A 67 -9.87 -4.22 -6.04
CA ASP A 67 -8.56 -4.56 -5.51
C ASP A 67 -7.47 -4.28 -6.56
N PRO A 68 -6.57 -3.31 -6.33
CA PRO A 68 -5.53 -2.97 -7.30
C PRO A 68 -4.47 -4.07 -7.45
N ALA A 69 -4.48 -5.07 -6.56
CA ALA A 69 -3.57 -6.21 -6.59
C ALA A 69 -4.17 -7.44 -7.32
N GLY A 70 -5.45 -7.39 -7.72
CA GLY A 70 -6.10 -8.39 -8.57
C GLY A 70 -6.31 -9.77 -7.95
N GLY A 71 -6.06 -9.95 -6.65
CA GLY A 71 -6.12 -11.25 -5.99
C GLY A 71 -7.09 -11.27 -4.82
N SER A 72 -8.23 -11.94 -4.98
CA SER A 72 -8.91 -12.51 -3.82
C SER A 72 -7.93 -13.45 -3.12
N ALA A 73 -7.44 -13.06 -1.94
CA ALA A 73 -6.90 -14.02 -0.99
C ALA A 73 -8.06 -14.95 -0.57
N GLY A 74 -8.20 -16.04 -1.32
CA GLY A 74 -9.05 -17.18 -0.96
C GLY A 74 -8.38 -18.03 0.12
#